data_AF-A0A4V1J425-F1
#
_entry.id   AF-A0A4V1J425-F1
#
_cell.length_a   1.000
_cell.length_b   1.000
_cell.length_c   1.000
_cell.angle_alpha   90.00
_cell.angle_beta   90.00
_cell.angle_gamma   90.00
#
_symmetry.space_group_name_H-M   'P 1'
#
loop_
_entity.id
_entity.type
_entity.pdbx_description
1 polymer ?
#
loop_
_entity_poly.entity_id
_entity_poly.type
_entity_poly.pdbx_seq_one_letter_code
_entity_poly.pdbx_strand_id
1 'polypeptide(L)'
;MGKSEFMSPKDIANRMKAKGLQKLRFYCQMCQKQCRDANGFKCHCLSESHLRQMSLFAENPTKYMESFSDEFLQEYVALLSRRYNTMRVSANQIYQELIADRNHLHMNATQWDTLTDFVKHLGRNGIAHVDETPRGWFVAWIDNSPEALERQAAIQKKERSTMDDEQREQKRIQEQIVRAQSQTAGSEKSEVSDDCIVLSN
;
A
#
# COMPACT_ATOMS: atom_id res chain seq x y z
N MET A 1 -22.51 -27.81 26.91
CA MET A 1 -23.22 -28.19 25.66
C MET A 1 -22.24 -28.98 24.79
N GLY A 2 -22.51 -30.26 24.53
CA GLY A 2 -21.61 -31.13 23.74
C GLY A 2 -21.45 -30.66 22.29
N LYS A 3 -20.27 -30.88 21.71
CA LYS A 3 -20.02 -30.67 20.27
C LYS A 3 -20.97 -31.57 19.47
N SER A 4 -21.64 -31.00 18.46
CA SER A 4 -22.42 -31.80 17.52
C SER A 4 -21.49 -32.65 16.66
N GLU A 5 -21.95 -33.85 16.30
CA GLU A 5 -21.18 -34.75 15.42
C GLU A 5 -20.99 -34.11 14.04
N PHE A 6 -19.80 -34.32 13.48
CA PHE A 6 -19.40 -33.74 12.20
C PHE A 6 -20.40 -34.13 11.09
N MET A 7 -20.96 -33.12 10.43
CA MET A 7 -21.99 -33.24 9.37
C MET A 7 -23.40 -33.64 9.83
N SER A 8 -23.68 -33.67 11.13
CA SER A 8 -25.07 -33.77 11.62
C SER A 8 -25.92 -32.59 11.14
N PRO A 9 -27.25 -32.75 10.96
CA PRO A 9 -28.14 -31.64 10.61
C PRO A 9 -28.00 -30.41 11.54
N LYS A 10 -27.76 -30.65 12.84
CA LYS A 10 -27.49 -29.58 13.82
C LYS A 10 -26.18 -28.85 13.53
N ASP A 11 -25.18 -29.61 13.10
CA ASP A 11 -23.83 -29.18 12.79
C ASP A 11 -23.78 -28.34 11.50
N ILE A 12 -24.54 -28.78 10.48
CA ILE A 12 -24.77 -28.05 9.23
C ILE A 12 -25.57 -26.77 9.51
N ALA A 13 -26.65 -26.84 10.29
CA ALA A 13 -27.43 -25.67 10.67
C ALA A 13 -26.59 -24.65 11.46
N ASN A 14 -25.71 -25.11 12.35
CA ASN A 14 -24.78 -24.26 13.08
C ASN A 14 -23.76 -23.59 12.14
N ARG A 15 -23.18 -24.35 11.20
CA ARG A 15 -22.27 -23.81 10.17
C ARG A 15 -22.97 -22.79 9.27
N MET A 16 -24.18 -23.09 8.80
CA MET A 16 -24.97 -22.16 7.96
C MET A 16 -25.32 -20.88 8.72
N LYS A 17 -25.74 -20.98 9.99
CA LYS A 17 -26.00 -19.82 10.84
C LYS A 17 -24.73 -19.06 11.23
N ALA A 18 -23.58 -19.71 11.15
CA ALA A 18 -22.30 -19.05 11.29
C ALA A 18 -21.87 -18.37 9.98
N LYS A 19 -22.38 -18.71 8.79
CA LYS A 19 -22.01 -18.01 7.56
C LYS A 19 -22.48 -16.54 7.64
N GLY A 20 -21.53 -15.60 7.61
CA GLY A 20 -21.78 -14.17 7.72
C GLY A 20 -20.90 -13.48 8.77
N LEU A 21 -20.65 -12.19 8.56
CA LEU A 21 -19.90 -11.35 9.50
C LEU A 21 -20.74 -11.13 10.76
N GLN A 22 -20.35 -11.77 11.86
CA GLN A 22 -21.04 -11.65 13.15
C GLN A 22 -20.58 -10.37 13.87
N LYS A 23 -21.37 -9.90 14.85
CA LYS A 23 -21.01 -8.68 15.58
C LYS A 23 -19.71 -8.90 16.37
N LEU A 24 -18.74 -8.03 16.13
CA LEU A 24 -17.41 -8.08 16.75
C LEU A 24 -17.45 -7.98 18.29
N ARG A 25 -18.47 -7.32 18.84
CA ARG A 25 -18.67 -7.20 20.30
C ARG A 25 -18.79 -8.55 21.03
N PHE A 26 -18.94 -9.66 20.31
CA PHE A 26 -19.01 -11.02 20.88
C PHE A 26 -17.80 -11.87 20.47
N TYR A 27 -16.71 -11.28 20.01
CA TYR A 27 -15.46 -11.97 19.71
C TYR A 27 -14.47 -11.81 20.86
N CYS A 28 -13.74 -12.87 21.19
CA CYS A 28 -12.64 -12.83 22.15
C CYS A 28 -11.31 -13.04 21.42
N GLN A 29 -10.44 -12.02 21.42
CA GLN A 29 -9.12 -12.10 20.80
C GLN A 29 -8.22 -13.13 21.49
N MET A 30 -8.16 -13.10 22.83
CA MET A 30 -7.31 -14.03 23.61
C MET A 30 -7.63 -15.50 23.36
N CYS A 31 -8.89 -15.81 23.03
CA CYS A 31 -9.33 -17.18 22.76
C CYS A 31 -9.59 -17.44 21.28
N GLN A 32 -9.33 -16.46 20.40
CA GLN A 32 -9.67 -16.46 18.98
C GLN A 32 -11.07 -17.04 18.69
N LYS A 33 -12.05 -16.62 19.50
CA LYS A 33 -13.37 -17.26 19.56
C LYS A 33 -14.49 -16.27 19.31
N GLN A 34 -15.17 -16.46 18.18
CA GLN A 34 -16.43 -15.78 17.89
C GLN A 34 -17.58 -16.44 18.67
N CYS A 35 -18.22 -15.67 19.55
CA CYS A 35 -19.48 -16.04 20.18
C CYS A 35 -20.67 -15.48 19.39
N ARG A 36 -21.80 -16.18 19.47
CA ARG A 36 -22.99 -15.91 18.64
C ARG A 36 -23.81 -14.72 19.13
N ASP A 37 -23.92 -14.59 20.45
CA ASP A 37 -24.76 -13.60 21.12
C ASP A 37 -24.15 -13.21 22.47
N ALA A 38 -24.80 -12.27 23.15
CA ALA A 38 -24.34 -11.72 24.43
C ALA A 38 -24.26 -12.80 25.52
N ASN A 39 -25.21 -13.74 25.54
CA ASN A 39 -25.24 -14.80 26.54
C ASN A 39 -24.10 -15.81 26.31
N GLY A 40 -23.86 -16.19 25.06
CA GLY A 40 -22.75 -17.05 24.68
C GLY A 40 -21.39 -16.41 25.01
N PHE A 41 -21.24 -15.11 24.78
CA PHE A 41 -20.03 -14.38 25.16
C PHE A 41 -19.85 -14.32 26.68
N LYS A 42 -20.92 -14.03 27.44
CA LYS A 42 -20.87 -14.06 28.92
C LYS A 42 -20.47 -15.43 29.45
N CYS A 43 -21.07 -16.51 28.95
CA CYS A 43 -20.70 -17.87 29.34
C CYS A 43 -19.26 -18.21 28.95
N HIS A 44 -18.76 -17.69 27.83
CA HIS A 44 -17.37 -17.84 27.44
C HIS A 44 -16.41 -17.12 28.40
N CYS A 45 -16.69 -15.88 28.78
CA CYS A 45 -15.87 -15.12 29.73
C CYS A 45 -15.80 -15.78 31.11
N LEU A 46 -16.85 -16.51 31.51
CA LEU A 46 -16.89 -17.25 32.78
C LEU A 46 -16.22 -18.64 32.70
N SER A 47 -15.84 -19.10 31.51
CA SER A 47 -15.25 -20.44 31.34
C SER A 47 -13.80 -20.48 31.83
N GLU A 48 -13.41 -21.59 32.47
CA GLU A 48 -12.05 -21.81 32.98
C GLU A 48 -10.97 -21.60 31.91
N SER A 49 -11.24 -22.06 30.67
CA SER A 49 -10.33 -21.85 29.54
C SER A 49 -10.08 -20.37 29.24
N HIS A 50 -11.10 -19.52 29.32
CA HIS A 50 -10.95 -18.08 29.10
C HIS A 50 -10.19 -17.44 30.27
N LEU A 51 -10.56 -17.80 31.50
CA LEU A 51 -9.91 -17.28 32.70
C LEU A 51 -8.41 -17.61 32.72
N ARG A 52 -8.02 -18.82 32.32
CA ARG A 52 -6.61 -19.22 32.18
C ARG A 52 -5.86 -18.38 31.15
N GLN A 53 -6.47 -18.09 30.00
CA GLN A 53 -5.87 -17.22 28.98
C GLN A 53 -5.73 -15.78 29.50
N MET A 54 -6.71 -15.30 30.27
CA MET A 54 -6.65 -13.98 30.89
C MET A 54 -5.56 -13.89 31.96
N SER A 55 -5.32 -14.95 32.74
CA SER A 55 -4.20 -15.02 33.68
C SER A 55 -2.86 -14.88 32.97
N LEU A 56 -2.67 -15.59 31.85
CA LEU A 56 -1.44 -15.46 31.04
C LEU A 56 -1.26 -14.04 30.47
N PHE A 57 -2.36 -13.42 30.01
CA PHE A 57 -2.33 -12.03 29.56
C PHE A 57 -1.94 -11.07 30.68
N ALA A 58 -2.47 -11.26 31.89
CA ALA A 58 -2.20 -10.41 33.04
C ALA A 58 -0.73 -10.45 33.48
N GLU A 59 -0.03 -11.57 33.25
CA GLU A 59 1.40 -11.67 33.54
C GLU A 59 2.26 -10.80 32.61
N ASN A 60 1.89 -10.68 31.33
CA ASN A 60 2.70 -9.98 30.32
C ASN A 60 1.84 -9.26 29.25
N PRO A 61 1.06 -8.23 29.62
CA PRO A 61 0.10 -7.60 28.71
C PRO A 61 0.77 -6.91 27.51
N THR A 62 1.96 -6.32 27.72
CA THR A 62 2.71 -5.63 26.67
C THR A 62 3.11 -6.58 25.54
N LYS A 63 3.65 -7.75 25.88
CA LYS A 63 4.08 -8.76 24.90
C LYS A 63 2.93 -9.22 24.01
N TYR A 64 1.75 -9.43 24.57
CA TYR A 64 0.57 -9.82 23.78
C TYR A 64 0.12 -8.68 22.87
N MET A 65 0.09 -7.44 23.36
CA MET A 65 -0.26 -6.28 22.52
C MET A 65 0.74 -6.07 21.38
N GLU A 66 2.04 -6.21 21.64
CA GLU A 66 3.10 -6.16 20.60
C GLU A 66 2.90 -7.27 19.57
N SER A 67 2.70 -8.51 20.01
CA SER A 67 2.48 -9.65 19.11
C SER A 67 1.25 -9.46 18.22
N PHE A 68 0.14 -8.98 18.79
CA PHE A 68 -1.07 -8.66 18.03
C PHE A 68 -0.86 -7.51 17.05
N SER A 69 -0.10 -6.49 17.44
CA SER A 69 0.22 -5.35 16.58
C SER A 69 1.10 -5.77 15.41
N ASP A 70 2.09 -6.63 15.64
CA ASP A 70 2.97 -7.18 14.61
C ASP A 70 2.21 -8.07 13.62
N GLU A 71 1.34 -8.95 14.12
CA GLU A 71 0.49 -9.81 13.28
C GLU A 71 -0.44 -8.96 12.41
N PHE A 72 -1.11 -7.95 12.98
CA PHE A 72 -1.96 -7.03 12.24
C PHE A 72 -1.19 -6.25 11.16
N LEU A 73 0.01 -5.74 11.50
CA LEU A 73 0.86 -5.04 10.55
C LEU A 73 1.25 -5.94 9.39
N GLN A 74 1.66 -7.18 9.67
CA GLN A 74 2.03 -8.16 8.65
C GLN A 74 0.85 -8.51 7.75
N GLU A 75 -0.33 -8.77 8.30
CA GLU A 75 -1.52 -9.06 7.51
C GLU A 75 -1.93 -7.88 6.62
N TYR A 76 -1.91 -6.65 7.16
CA TYR A 76 -2.24 -5.45 6.42
C TYR A 76 -1.26 -5.20 5.27
N VAL A 77 0.04 -5.29 5.53
CA VAL A 77 1.09 -5.11 4.51
C VAL A 77 1.07 -6.24 3.49
N ALA A 78 0.79 -7.48 3.88
CA ALA A 78 0.62 -8.60 2.98
C ALA A 78 -0.57 -8.39 2.03
N LEU A 79 -1.68 -7.85 2.54
CA LEU A 79 -2.85 -7.52 1.72
C LEU A 79 -2.54 -6.38 0.74
N LEU A 80 -1.90 -5.32 1.25
CA LEU A 80 -1.50 -4.15 0.49
C LEU A 80 -0.55 -4.53 -0.66
N SER A 81 0.52 -5.27 -0.38
CA SER A 81 1.50 -5.71 -1.38
C SER A 81 0.91 -6.66 -2.43
N ARG A 82 0.11 -7.66 -2.02
CA ARG A 82 -0.43 -8.67 -2.94
C ARG A 82 -1.50 -8.14 -3.87
N ARG A 83 -2.42 -7.29 -3.39
CA ARG A 83 -3.57 -6.82 -4.19
C ARG A 83 -3.36 -5.47 -4.85
N TYR A 84 -2.72 -4.54 -4.17
CA TYR A 84 -2.65 -3.14 -4.59
C TYR A 84 -1.25 -2.72 -5.02
N ASN A 85 -0.21 -3.37 -4.49
CA ASN A 85 1.18 -3.08 -4.78
C ASN A 85 1.48 -1.57 -4.57
N THR A 86 2.13 -0.91 -5.52
CA THR A 86 2.47 0.53 -5.46
C THR A 86 1.31 1.47 -5.79
N MET A 87 0.09 0.96 -6.02
CA MET A 87 -1.05 1.82 -6.29
C MET A 87 -1.50 2.59 -5.04
N ARG A 88 -1.95 3.83 -5.27
CA ARG A 88 -2.53 4.68 -4.24
C ARG A 88 -3.98 4.28 -3.96
N VAL A 89 -4.26 3.84 -2.74
CA VAL A 89 -5.57 3.30 -2.33
C VAL A 89 -6.01 3.90 -1.00
N SER A 90 -7.32 4.01 -0.77
CA SER A 90 -7.85 4.48 0.51
C SER A 90 -7.55 3.46 1.62
N ALA A 91 -7.02 3.92 2.75
CA ALA A 91 -6.74 3.08 3.91
C ALA A 91 -7.98 2.32 4.40
N ASN A 92 -9.15 2.99 4.36
CA ASN A 92 -10.42 2.39 4.78
C ASN A 92 -10.81 1.21 3.89
N GLN A 93 -10.51 1.26 2.59
CA GLN A 93 -10.83 0.18 1.67
C GLN A 93 -9.99 -1.07 1.98
N ILE A 94 -8.70 -0.89 2.22
CA ILE A 94 -7.80 -1.99 2.60
C ILE A 94 -8.22 -2.58 3.94
N TYR A 95 -8.55 -1.73 4.92
CA TYR A 95 -9.04 -2.18 6.22
C TYR A 95 -10.35 -2.97 6.12
N GLN A 96 -11.32 -2.50 5.31
CA GLN A 96 -12.58 -3.21 5.08
C GLN A 96 -12.38 -4.60 4.45
N GLU A 97 -11.39 -4.72 3.58
CA GLU A 97 -11.03 -5.96 2.94
C GLU A 97 -10.29 -6.92 3.90
N LEU A 98 -9.45 -6.39 4.79
CA LEU A 98 -8.81 -7.16 5.86
C LEU A 98 -9.87 -7.77 6.78
N ILE A 99 -10.84 -6.96 7.24
CA ILE A 99 -11.90 -7.43 8.14
C ILE A 99 -12.96 -8.31 7.46
N ALA A 100 -12.88 -8.50 6.14
CA ALA A 100 -13.77 -9.39 5.41
C ALA A 100 -13.41 -10.87 5.66
N ASP A 101 -12.15 -11.18 5.97
CA ASP A 101 -11.80 -12.48 6.53
C ASP A 101 -12.41 -12.60 7.93
N ARG A 102 -12.84 -13.78 8.33
CA ARG A 102 -13.43 -14.00 9.65
C ARG A 102 -12.38 -14.18 10.75
N ASN A 103 -11.17 -14.58 10.37
CA ASN A 103 -10.09 -14.87 11.31
C ASN A 103 -9.07 -13.72 11.43
N HIS A 104 -9.36 -12.56 10.82
CA HIS A 104 -8.49 -11.39 10.92
C HIS A 104 -8.30 -10.95 12.37
N LEU A 105 -7.13 -10.36 12.64
CA LEU A 105 -6.91 -9.71 13.92
C LEU A 105 -7.68 -8.39 13.99
N HIS A 106 -8.46 -8.21 15.05
CA HIS A 106 -9.19 -6.95 15.23
C HIS A 106 -8.27 -5.83 15.69
N MET A 107 -8.37 -4.67 15.04
CA MET A 107 -7.57 -3.48 15.38
C MET A 107 -7.66 -3.09 16.87
N ASN A 108 -8.83 -3.29 17.51
CA ASN A 108 -9.03 -3.02 18.94
C ASN A 108 -8.12 -3.83 19.89
N ALA A 109 -7.49 -4.90 19.40
CA ALA A 109 -6.54 -5.70 20.17
C ALA A 109 -5.07 -5.27 19.95
N THR A 110 -4.83 -4.29 19.10
CA THR A 110 -3.49 -3.75 18.81
C THR A 110 -3.22 -2.49 19.63
N GLN A 111 -2.00 -1.96 19.52
CA GLN A 111 -1.61 -0.68 20.11
C GLN A 111 -2.24 0.55 19.43
N TRP A 112 -2.97 0.38 18.32
CA TRP A 112 -3.55 1.47 17.55
C TRP A 112 -5.07 1.56 17.78
N ASP A 113 -5.50 2.63 18.43
CA ASP A 113 -6.92 2.86 18.72
C ASP A 113 -7.73 3.24 17.47
N THR A 114 -7.07 3.86 16.49
CA THR A 114 -7.71 4.32 15.25
C THR A 114 -6.91 3.93 14.01
N LEU A 115 -7.60 3.76 12.88
CA LEU A 115 -6.97 3.50 11.59
C LEU A 115 -6.01 4.63 11.21
N THR A 116 -6.33 5.87 11.59
CA THR A 116 -5.47 7.02 11.34
C THR A 116 -4.14 6.89 12.06
N ASP A 117 -4.11 6.43 13.31
CA ASP A 117 -2.87 6.26 14.05
C ASP A 117 -2.02 5.13 13.47
N PHE A 118 -2.66 4.05 13.04
CA PHE A 118 -2.00 2.97 12.31
C PHE A 118 -1.38 3.45 10.99
N VAL A 119 -2.13 4.22 10.20
CA VAL A 119 -1.65 4.76 8.92
C VAL A 119 -0.49 5.73 9.12
N LYS A 120 -0.55 6.60 10.14
CA LYS A 120 0.59 7.45 10.53
C LYS A 120 1.82 6.63 10.92
N HIS A 121 1.61 5.50 11.62
CA HIS A 121 2.69 4.58 11.98
C HIS A 121 3.35 3.96 10.73
N LEU A 122 2.57 3.53 9.74
CA LEU A 122 3.10 3.04 8.46
C LEU A 122 4.00 4.07 7.75
N GLY A 123 3.58 5.34 7.75
CA GLY A 123 4.35 6.44 7.17
C GLY A 123 5.65 6.72 7.94
N ARG A 124 5.62 6.70 9.28
CA ARG A 124 6.81 6.91 10.13
C ARG A 124 7.86 5.81 9.95
N ASN A 125 7.43 4.57 9.78
CA ASN A 125 8.33 3.44 9.56
C ASN A 125 8.83 3.31 8.11
N GLY A 126 8.33 4.15 7.18
CA GLY A 126 8.70 4.07 5.76
C GLY A 126 8.22 2.80 5.06
N ILE A 127 7.14 2.17 5.56
CA ILE A 127 6.56 0.95 4.95
C ILE A 127 5.67 1.33 3.76
N ALA A 128 5.02 2.50 3.84
CA ALA A 128 4.13 2.99 2.82
C ALA A 128 4.19 4.53 2.72
N HIS A 129 3.98 5.05 1.52
CA HIS A 129 3.68 6.47 1.32
C HIS A 129 2.25 6.73 1.79
N VAL A 130 2.09 7.78 2.59
CA VAL A 130 0.84 8.12 3.25
C VAL A 130 0.47 9.55 2.93
N ASP A 131 -0.72 9.74 2.36
CA ASP A 131 -1.26 11.06 2.04
C ASP A 131 -2.57 11.31 2.76
N GLU A 132 -2.72 12.49 3.35
CA GLU A 132 -3.98 12.97 3.88
C GLU A 132 -4.72 13.78 2.82
N THR A 133 -5.98 13.44 2.56
CA THR A 133 -6.86 14.22 1.67
C THR A 133 -8.17 14.54 2.39
N PRO A 134 -8.97 15.51 1.90
CA PRO A 134 -10.29 15.79 2.47
C PRO A 134 -11.25 14.59 2.47
N ARG A 135 -10.99 13.58 1.62
CA ARG A 135 -11.79 12.35 1.53
C ARG A 135 -11.30 11.24 2.47
N GLY A 136 -10.20 11.45 3.19
CA GLY A 136 -9.58 10.50 4.11
C GLY A 136 -8.11 10.19 3.78
N TRP A 137 -7.60 9.14 4.41
CA TRP A 137 -6.22 8.69 4.33
C TRP A 137 -5.99 7.75 3.14
N PHE A 138 -4.96 8.04 2.35
CA PHE A 138 -4.51 7.20 1.25
C PHE A 138 -3.13 6.63 1.54
N VAL A 139 -2.91 5.39 1.09
CA VAL A 139 -1.70 4.62 1.32
C VAL A 139 -1.25 4.01 0.00
N ALA A 140 0.06 4.05 -0.27
CA ALA A 140 0.72 3.36 -1.38
C ALA A 140 1.93 2.61 -0.83
N TRP A 141 2.05 1.32 -1.13
CA TRP A 141 3.14 0.49 -0.61
C TRP A 141 4.49 0.93 -1.16
N ILE A 142 5.52 0.86 -0.33
CA ILE A 142 6.91 1.03 -0.74
C ILE A 142 7.51 -0.37 -0.88
N ASP A 143 7.74 -0.78 -2.12
CA ASP A 143 8.39 -2.06 -2.41
C ASP A 143 9.91 -1.95 -2.19
N ASN A 144 10.36 -2.41 -1.02
CA ASN A 144 11.77 -2.47 -0.64
C ASN A 144 12.45 -3.80 -1.02
N SER A 145 11.81 -4.65 -1.85
CA SER A 145 12.43 -5.89 -2.29
C SER A 145 13.67 -5.62 -3.16
N PRO A 146 14.71 -6.48 -3.09
CA PRO A 146 15.93 -6.29 -3.87
C PRO A 146 15.65 -6.25 -5.38
N GLU A 147 14.68 -7.04 -5.85
CA GLU A 147 14.25 -7.03 -7.25
C GLU A 147 13.60 -5.69 -7.66
N ALA A 148 12.79 -5.09 -6.79
CA ALA A 148 12.19 -3.79 -7.04
C ALA A 148 13.22 -2.66 -7.04
N LEU A 149 14.18 -2.71 -6.11
CA LEU A 149 15.32 -1.78 -6.06
C LEU A 149 16.19 -1.88 -7.31
N GLU A 150 16.48 -3.09 -7.79
CA GLU A 150 17.23 -3.31 -9.04
C GLU A 150 16.46 -2.78 -10.25
N ARG A 151 15.15 -3.04 -10.33
CA ARG A 151 14.30 -2.53 -11.41
C ARG A 151 14.25 -1.00 -11.40
N GLN A 152 14.09 -0.38 -10.24
CA GLN A 152 14.10 1.08 -10.10
C GLN A 152 15.47 1.67 -10.47
N ALA A 153 16.56 1.06 -10.02
CA ALA A 153 17.92 1.47 -10.37
C ALA A 153 18.19 1.34 -11.88
N ALA A 154 17.69 0.27 -12.52
CA ALA A 154 17.80 0.07 -13.96
C ALA A 154 17.00 1.11 -14.76
N ILE A 155 15.78 1.44 -14.31
CA ILE A 155 14.96 2.50 -14.91
C ILE A 155 15.66 3.84 -14.77
N GLN A 156 16.09 4.22 -13.57
CA GLN A 156 16.81 5.49 -13.34
C GLN A 156 18.11 5.59 -14.14
N LYS A 157 18.86 4.48 -14.26
CA LYS A 157 20.07 4.43 -15.08
C LYS A 157 19.75 4.62 -16.56
N LYS A 158 18.67 4.00 -17.05
CA LYS A 158 18.20 4.16 -18.43
C LYS A 158 17.75 5.60 -18.68
N GLU A 159 16.94 6.18 -17.80
CA GLU A 159 16.49 7.57 -17.88
C GLU A 159 17.68 8.55 -17.86
N ARG A 160 18.67 8.32 -17.00
CA ARG A 160 19.88 9.14 -16.97
C ARG A 160 20.67 9.03 -18.28
N SER A 161 20.75 7.83 -18.86
CA SER A 161 21.40 7.62 -20.16
C SER A 161 20.64 8.31 -21.28
N THR A 162 19.31 8.20 -21.32
CA THR A 162 18.50 8.85 -22.37
C THR A 162 18.55 10.36 -22.26
N MET A 163 18.51 10.93 -21.06
CA MET A 163 18.64 12.38 -20.85
C MET A 163 20.02 12.89 -21.33
N ASP A 164 21.09 12.14 -21.07
CA ASP A 164 22.44 12.50 -21.53
C ASP A 164 22.59 12.38 -23.06
N ASP A 165 21.96 11.37 -23.66
CA ASP A 165 21.92 11.20 -25.12
C ASP A 165 21.08 12.29 -25.80
N GLU A 166 19.92 12.66 -25.23
CA GLU A 166 19.08 13.76 -25.70
C GLU A 166 19.81 15.11 -25.65
N GLN A 167 20.53 15.38 -24.55
CA GLN A 167 21.35 16.60 -24.45
C GLN A 167 22.47 16.65 -25.48
N ARG A 168 23.11 15.50 -25.77
CA ARG A 168 24.11 15.41 -26.85
C ARG A 168 23.49 15.63 -28.22
N GLU A 169 22.31 15.09 -28.46
CA GLU A 169 21.61 15.26 -29.73
C GLU A 169 21.13 16.70 -29.95
N GLN A 170 20.59 17.36 -28.93
CA GLN A 170 20.22 18.77 -28.98
C GLN A 170 21.41 19.66 -29.35
N LYS A 171 22.61 19.39 -28.79
CA LYS A 171 23.83 20.13 -29.18
C LYS A 171 24.18 19.93 -30.65
N ARG A 172 24.12 18.70 -31.17
CA ARG A 172 24.40 18.43 -32.59
C ARG A 172 23.42 19.11 -33.54
N ILE A 173 22.13 19.10 -33.20
CA ILE A 173 21.10 19.78 -33.99
C ILE A 173 21.35 21.30 -33.97
N GLN A 174 21.67 21.88 -32.81
CA GLN A 174 21.97 23.30 -32.69
C GLN A 174 23.17 23.70 -33.55
N GLU A 175 24.25 22.91 -33.55
CA GLU A 175 25.42 23.14 -34.40
C GLU A 175 25.09 23.09 -35.90
N GLN A 176 24.24 22.15 -36.32
CA GLN A 176 23.78 22.07 -37.71
C GLN A 176 22.93 23.28 -38.12
N ILE A 177 22.04 23.76 -37.24
CA ILE A 177 21.23 24.97 -37.47
C ILE A 177 22.13 26.20 -37.63
N VAL A 178 23.09 26.39 -36.73
CA VAL A 178 24.05 27.52 -36.80
C VAL A 178 24.88 27.46 -38.08
N ARG A 179 25.31 26.25 -38.49
CA ARG A 179 26.06 26.06 -39.73
C ARG A 179 25.21 26.36 -40.96
N ALA A 180 23.95 25.91 -40.99
CA ALA A 180 23.02 26.21 -42.09
C ALA A 180 22.72 27.71 -42.19
N GLN A 181 22.46 28.39 -41.07
CA GLN A 181 22.21 29.84 -41.01
C GLN A 181 23.40 30.68 -41.50
N SER A 182 24.64 30.26 -41.18
CA SER A 182 25.84 30.97 -41.66
C SER A 182 26.10 30.77 -43.15
N GLN A 183 25.70 29.63 -43.74
CA GLN A 183 25.79 29.40 -45.19
C GLN A 183 24.74 30.20 -45.98
N THR A 184 23.50 30.29 -45.50
CA THR A 184 22.46 31.12 -46.14
C THR A 184 22.76 32.62 -46.03
N ALA A 185 23.31 33.08 -44.91
CA ALA A 185 23.76 34.48 -44.77
C ALA A 185 24.98 34.81 -45.64
N GLY A 186 25.76 33.80 -46.06
CA GLY A 186 26.87 33.95 -46.99
C GLY A 186 26.43 34.05 -48.46
N SER A 187 25.38 33.31 -48.86
CA SER A 187 24.84 33.35 -50.23
C SER A 187 24.04 34.63 -50.52
N GLU A 188 23.31 35.17 -49.54
CA GLU A 188 22.59 36.44 -49.70
C GLU A 188 23.51 37.66 -49.86
N LYS A 189 24.75 37.58 -49.37
CA LYS A 189 25.75 38.66 -49.55
C LYS A 189 26.47 38.61 -50.91
N SER A 190 26.48 37.46 -51.60
CA SER A 190 27.10 37.34 -52.92
C SER A 190 26.18 37.71 -54.08
N GLU A 191 24.85 37.68 -53.91
CA GLU A 191 23.91 38.06 -54.97
C GLU A 191 23.68 39.59 -55.07
N VAL A 192 23.99 40.36 -54.02
CA VAL A 192 23.81 41.83 -54.03
C VAL A 192 25.00 42.57 -54.68
N SER A 193 26.13 41.90 -54.96
CA SER A 193 27.33 42.54 -55.54
C SER A 193 27.42 42.53 -57.07
N ASP A 194 26.61 41.73 -57.78
CA ASP A 194 26.72 41.59 -59.24
C ASP A 194 25.73 42.44 -60.06
N ASP A 195 24.77 43.12 -59.43
CA ASP A 195 23.69 43.85 -60.14
C ASP A 195 23.85 45.38 -60.22
N CYS A 196 25.06 45.95 -60.00
CA CYS A 196 25.25 47.40 -59.98
C CYS A 196 26.27 47.99 -60.97
N ILE A 197 26.74 47.24 -61.98
CA ILE A 197 27.67 47.79 -62.99
C ILE A 197 27.29 47.38 -64.42
N VAL A 198 26.13 47.80 -64.92
CA VAL A 198 26.04 48.21 -66.34
C VAL A 198 24.87 49.19 -66.54
N LEU A 199 25.14 50.22 -67.35
CA LEU A 199 24.21 51.13 -68.04
C LEU A 199 23.96 52.51 -67.39
N SER A 200 24.82 53.47 -67.72
CA SER A 200 24.40 54.81 -68.11
C SER A 200 25.50 55.46 -68.96
N ASN A 201 25.31 55.45 -70.27
CA ASN A 201 25.97 56.34 -71.24
C ASN A 201 24.87 56.88 -72.16
#